data_AF-A0A2D7YS15-F1
#
_entry.id   AF-A0A2D7YS15-F1
#
_cell.length_a   1.000
_cell.length_b   1.000
_cell.length_c   1.000
_cell.angle_alpha   90.00
_cell.angle_beta   90.00
_cell.angle_gamma   90.00
#
_symmetry.space_group_name_H-M   'P 1'
#
loop_
_entity.id
_entity.type
_entity.pdbx_description
1 polymer ?
#
loop_
_entity_poly.entity_id
_entity_poly.type
_entity_poly.pdbx_seq_one_letter_code
_entity_poly.pdbx_strand_id
1 'polypeptide(L)' 'KRIGGGRVAAHEIMLSNSAIKNLIREDKVAQMYSAIQTGGERGMQTLDQALKKLVARGDIEREEARRCAVNKEDF' A
#
# COMPACT_ATOMS: atom_id res chain seq x y z
N LYS A 1 9.41 11.13 -5.98
CA LYS A 1 10.03 11.63 -7.23
C LYS A 1 10.54 10.42 -8.00
N ARG A 2 10.28 10.35 -9.31
CA ARG A 2 10.73 9.23 -10.13
C ARG A 2 12.21 9.39 -10.48
N ILE A 3 12.94 8.27 -10.56
CA ILE A 3 14.29 8.24 -11.13
C ILE A 3 14.20 8.65 -12.60
N GLY A 4 15.10 9.53 -13.05
CA GLY A 4 15.05 10.11 -14.40
C GLY A 4 14.08 11.28 -14.59
N GLY A 5 13.40 11.73 -13.52
CA GLY A 5 12.52 12.90 -13.54
C GLY A 5 11.04 12.58 -13.67
N GLY A 6 10.20 13.57 -13.36
CA GLY A 6 8.74 13.40 -13.28
C GLY A 6 8.26 12.73 -11.98
N ARG A 7 7.05 12.20 -12.02
CA ARG A 7 6.34 11.59 -10.88
C ARG A 7 5.74 10.24 -11.29
N VAL A 8 5.65 9.34 -10.32
CA VAL A 8 4.97 8.05 -10.44
C VAL A 8 4.01 7.91 -9.27
N ALA A 9 2.84 7.32 -9.50
CA ALA A 9 1.82 7.16 -8.48
C ALA A 9 1.96 5.80 -7.77
N ALA A 10 1.96 5.84 -6.44
CA ALA A 10 1.79 4.68 -5.58
C ALA A 10 0.35 4.69 -5.05
N HIS A 11 -0.34 3.55 -5.10
CA HIS A 11 -1.75 3.46 -4.70
C HIS A 11 -1.94 2.37 -3.66
N GLU A 12 -2.66 2.71 -2.60
CA GLU A 12 -3.33 1.73 -1.75
C GLU A 12 -4.69 1.38 -2.38
N ILE A 13 -5.04 0.09 -2.38
CA ILE A 13 -6.27 -0.42 -2.96
C ILE A 13 -6.95 -1.35 -1.96
N MET A 14 -8.14 -0.96 -1.52
CA MET A 14 -9.04 -1.78 -0.71
C MET A 14 -10.33 -2.05 -1.48
N LEU A 15 -10.72 -3.31 -1.60
CA LEU A 15 -12.00 -3.69 -2.21
C LEU A 15 -13.07 -3.90 -1.14
N SER A 16 -14.26 -3.35 -1.37
CA SER A 16 -15.40 -3.47 -0.43
C SER A 16 -16.05 -4.87 -0.49
N ASN A 17 -15.36 -5.86 0.07
CA ASN A 17 -15.89 -7.22 0.21
C ASN A 17 -16.72 -7.39 1.51
N SER A 18 -17.33 -8.56 1.70
CA SER A 18 -18.17 -8.83 2.88
C SER A 18 -17.41 -8.68 4.21
N ALA A 19 -16.13 -9.05 4.27
CA ALA A 19 -15.30 -8.92 5.47
C ALA A 19 -15.02 -7.45 5.80
N ILE A 20 -14.58 -6.63 4.83
CA ILE A 20 -14.37 -5.19 5.00
C ILE A 20 -15.66 -4.50 5.42
N LYS A 21 -16.80 -4.82 4.77
CA LYS A 21 -18.11 -4.28 5.16
C LYS A 21 -18.46 -4.64 6.60
N ASN A 22 -18.11 -5.84 7.07
CA ASN A 22 -18.32 -6.22 8.46
C ASN A 22 -17.44 -5.42 9.41
N LEU A 23 -16.15 -5.26 9.10
CA LEU A 23 -15.23 -4.45 9.88
C LEU A 23 -15.69 -2.99 9.99
N ILE A 24 -16.29 -2.43 8.94
CA ILE A 24 -16.88 -1.08 8.96
C ILE A 24 -18.05 -1.02 9.96
N ARG A 25 -18.95 -2.01 9.95
CA ARG A 25 -20.11 -2.03 10.87
C ARG A 25 -19.71 -2.17 12.33
N GLU A 26 -18.61 -2.87 12.59
CA GLU A 26 -18.09 -3.11 13.94
C GLU A 26 -17.09 -2.04 14.42
N ASP A 27 -16.87 -0.98 13.64
CA ASP A 27 -15.89 0.08 13.92
C ASP A 27 -14.45 -0.46 14.11
N LYS A 28 -14.10 -1.53 13.39
CA LYS A 28 -12.80 -2.21 13.46
C LYS A 28 -11.85 -1.73 12.36
N VAL A 29 -11.68 -0.41 12.24
CA VAL A 29 -10.87 0.21 11.18
C VAL A 29 -9.42 -0.27 11.19
N ALA A 30 -8.82 -0.45 12.37
CA ALA A 30 -7.44 -0.93 12.49
C ALA A 30 -7.21 -2.32 11.86
N GLN A 31 -8.24 -3.18 11.87
CA GLN A 31 -8.16 -4.53 11.29
C GLN A 31 -8.26 -4.51 9.76
N MET A 32 -8.73 -3.41 9.15
CA MET A 32 -8.83 -3.29 7.70
C MET A 32 -7.45 -3.31 7.03
N TYR A 33 -6.41 -2.81 7.71
CA TYR A 33 -5.03 -2.84 7.18
C TYR A 33 -4.56 -4.28 6.94
N SER A 34 -4.75 -5.17 7.92
CA SER A 34 -4.41 -6.60 7.78
C SER A 34 -5.23 -7.28 6.68
N ALA A 35 -6.49 -6.88 6.50
CA ALA A 35 -7.34 -7.39 5.43
C ALA A 35 -6.86 -6.93 4.04
N ILE A 36 -6.38 -5.70 3.89
CA ILE A 36 -5.77 -5.20 2.65
C ILE A 36 -4.46 -5.96 2.36
N GLN A 37 -3.61 -6.12 3.38
CA GLN A 37 -2.32 -6.80 3.27
C GLN A 37 -2.44 -8.25 2.79
N THR A 38 -3.45 -8.97 3.28
CA THR A 38 -3.73 -10.36 2.91
C THR A 38 -4.62 -10.50 1.67
N GLY A 39 -5.32 -9.43 1.26
CA GLY A 39 -6.23 -9.42 0.11
C GLY A 39 -5.56 -9.36 -1.26
N GLY A 40 -4.25 -9.61 -1.35
CA GLY A 40 -3.45 -9.46 -2.57
C GLY A 40 -3.96 -10.25 -3.77
N GLU A 41 -4.41 -11.50 -3.55
CA GLU A 41 -4.99 -12.35 -4.61
C GLU A 41 -6.25 -11.75 -5.24
N ARG A 42 -6.95 -10.89 -4.50
CA ARG A 42 -8.16 -10.21 -4.97
C ARG A 42 -7.86 -8.82 -5.56
N GLY A 43 -6.58 -8.45 -5.69
CA GLY A 43 -6.16 -7.16 -6.22
C GLY A 43 -6.08 -6.04 -5.18
N MET A 44 -6.16 -6.36 -3.88
CA MET A 44 -5.86 -5.38 -2.84
C MET A 44 -4.34 -5.18 -2.71
N GLN A 45 -3.93 -4.02 -2.22
CA GLN A 45 -2.54 -3.77 -1.86
C GLN A 45 -2.45 -2.60 -0.89
N THR A 46 -1.53 -2.68 0.07
CA THR A 46 -1.20 -1.55 0.93
C THR A 46 -0.32 -0.55 0.20
N LEU A 47 -0.25 0.69 0.70
CA LEU A 47 0.69 1.68 0.15
C LEU A 47 2.15 1.17 0.20
N ASP A 48 2.55 0.54 1.29
CA ASP A 48 3.91 0.01 1.45
C ASP A 48 4.22 -1.10 0.44
N GLN A 49 3.25 -1.97 0.12
CA GLN A 49 3.41 -2.96 -0.95
C GLN A 49 3.57 -2.30 -2.33
N ALA A 50 2.81 -1.24 -2.62
CA ALA A 50 2.93 -0.49 -3.86
C ALA A 50 4.29 0.22 -3.98
N LEU A 51 4.78 0.82 -2.89
CA LEU A 51 6.08 1.46 -2.81
C LEU A 51 7.22 0.45 -2.97
N LYS A 52 7.17 -0.71 -2.31
CA LYS A 52 8.16 -1.80 -2.49
C LYS A 52 8.25 -2.24 -3.95
N LYS A 53 7.12 -2.37 -4.64
CA LYS A 53 7.08 -2.68 -6.09
C LYS A 53 7.72 -1.58 -6.95
N LEU A 54 7.55 -0.31 -6.61
CA LEU A 54 8.18 0.79 -7.34
C LEU A 54 9.69 0.84 -7.12
N VAL A 55 10.17 0.57 -5.91
CA VAL A 55 11.60 0.45 -5.60
C VAL A 55 12.21 -0.75 -6.34
N ALA A 56 11.56 -1.92 -6.27
CA ALA A 56 12.04 -3.13 -6.94
C ALA A 56 12.11 -2.98 -8.47
N ARG A 57 11.25 -2.15 -9.07
CA ARG A 57 11.28 -1.82 -10.50
C ARG A 57 12.31 -0.73 -10.86
N GLY A 58 12.93 -0.09 -9.87
CA GLY A 58 13.84 1.02 -10.09
C GLY A 58 13.14 2.31 -10.55
N ASP A 59 11.83 2.46 -10.30
CA ASP A 59 11.11 3.69 -10.65
C ASP A 59 11.38 4.81 -9.63
N ILE A 60 11.63 4.46 -8.36
CA ILE A 60 11.93 5.40 -7.28
C ILE A 60 13.08 4.89 -6.42
N GLU A 61 13.79 5.80 -5.76
CA GLU A 61 14.79 5.42 -4.77
C GLU A 61 14.17 4.94 -3.47
N ARG A 62 14.92 4.10 -2.74
CA ARG A 62 14.50 3.55 -1.44
C ARG A 62 14.21 4.65 -0.42
N GLU A 63 15.03 5.70 -0.37
CA GLU A 63 14.79 6.88 0.48
C GLU A 63 13.51 7.62 0.11
N GLU A 64 13.17 7.69 -1.18
CA GLU A 64 11.92 8.30 -1.62
C GLU A 64 10.71 7.47 -1.15
N ALA A 65 10.79 6.15 -1.28
CA ALA A 65 9.76 5.26 -0.78
C ALA A 65 9.59 5.38 0.74
N ARG A 66 10.69 5.43 1.48
CA ARG A 66 10.70 5.60 2.94
C ARG A 66 10.02 6.89 3.40
N ARG A 67 10.12 7.98 2.64
CA ARG A 67 9.43 9.24 2.96
C ARG A 67 7.90 9.13 2.86
N CYS A 68 7.41 8.29 1.96
CA CYS A 68 5.97 8.12 1.71
C CYS A 68 5.35 6.91 2.42
N ALA A 69 6.17 5.99 2.91
CA ALA A 69 5.73 4.76 3.56
C ALA A 69 5.02 5.01 4.89
N VAL A 70 4.05 4.15 5.19
CA VAL A 70 3.41 4.09 6.51
C VAL A 70 4.38 3.44 7.49
N ASN A 71 4.94 2.28 7.12
CA ASN A 71 6.03 1.66 7.86
C ASN A 71 7.39 2.01 7.25
N LYS A 72 8.11 2.95 7.89
CA LYS A 72 9.41 3.44 7.41
C LYS A 72 10.57 2.47 7.65
N GLU A 73 10.39 1.46 8.49
CA GLU A 73 11.43 0.46 8.80
C GLU A 73 11.56 -0.59 7.68
N ASP A 74 10.53 -0.70 6.84
CA ASP A 74 10.50 -1.60 5.70
C ASP A 74 11.34 -1.11 4.49
N PHE A 75 11.78 0.15 4.53
CA PHE A 75 12.53 0.86 3.49
C PHE A 75 13.83 1.44 4.05
#